data_AF-A0A7S6RYM6-F1
#
_entry.id   AF-A0A7S6RYM6-F1
#
_cell.length_a   1.000
_cell.length_b   1.000
_cell.length_c   1.000
_cell.angle_alpha   90.00
_cell.angle_beta   90.00
_cell.angle_gamma   90.00
#
_symmetry.space_group_name_H-M   'P 1'
#
loop_
_entity.id
_entity.type
_entity.pdbx_description
1 polymer ?
#
loop_
_entity_poly.entity_id
_entity_poly.type
_entity_poly.pdbx_seq_one_letter_code
_entity_poly.pdbx_strand_id
1 'polypeptide(L)'
;MREAMEDVLAHRAHPPGLWPQLASTNGLERLNREVKRRADVVQIFPNESGVVRLVGAILMEQHDEWQVSRRQAPKESLGLPSTKNDALLARASGW
;
A
#
# COMPACT_ATOMS: atom_id res chain seq x y z
N MET A 1 -6.33 -23.71 -12.92
CA MET A 1 -7.47 -23.41 -12.04
C MET A 1 -7.14 -23.66 -10.57
N ARG A 2 -6.65 -24.83 -10.15
CA ARG A 2 -6.28 -25.07 -8.73
C ARG A 2 -5.06 -24.27 -8.25
N GLU A 3 -4.07 -24.01 -9.10
CA GLU A 3 -2.86 -23.25 -8.72
C GLU A 3 -3.15 -21.80 -8.31
N ALA A 4 -4.06 -21.10 -9.00
CA ALA A 4 -4.38 -19.71 -8.69
C ALA A 4 -5.14 -19.52 -7.36
N MET A 5 -5.64 -20.61 -6.75
CA MET A 5 -6.39 -20.51 -5.50
C MET A 5 -5.48 -20.15 -4.32
N GLU A 6 -4.26 -20.67 -4.29
CA GLU A 6 -3.29 -20.35 -3.24
C GLU A 6 -2.89 -18.87 -3.28
N ASP A 7 -2.64 -18.33 -4.48
CA ASP A 7 -2.32 -16.91 -4.66
C ASP A 7 -3.46 -15.99 -4.23
N VAL A 8 -4.70 -16.31 -4.59
CA VAL A 8 -5.88 -15.51 -4.22
C VAL A 8 -6.12 -15.53 -2.71
N LEU A 9 -5.85 -16.66 -2.05
CA LEU A 9 -6.08 -16.83 -0.62
C LEU A 9 -4.89 -16.43 0.26
N ALA A 10 -3.73 -16.10 -0.31
CA ALA A 10 -2.52 -15.74 0.43
C ALA A 10 -2.75 -14.64 1.48
N HIS A 11 -3.63 -13.67 1.20
CA HIS A 11 -3.98 -12.59 2.13
C HIS A 11 -4.58 -13.09 3.46
N ARG A 12 -5.17 -14.30 3.49
CA ARG A 12 -5.78 -14.89 4.69
C ARG A 12 -4.77 -15.33 5.74
N ALA A 13 -3.48 -15.39 5.40
CA ALA A 13 -2.40 -15.60 6.37
C ALA A 13 -2.22 -14.40 7.33
N HIS A 14 -2.81 -13.24 7.02
CA HIS A 14 -2.74 -12.04 7.83
C HIS A 14 -3.96 -11.88 8.76
N PRO A 15 -3.91 -10.99 9.77
CA PRO A 15 -5.07 -10.68 10.61
C PRO A 15 -6.30 -10.23 9.79
N PRO A 16 -7.52 -10.68 10.14
CA PRO A 16 -8.73 -10.41 9.35
C PRO A 16 -9.02 -8.93 9.09
N GLY A 17 -8.64 -8.05 10.03
CA GLY A 17 -8.79 -6.60 9.84
C GLY A 17 -7.89 -6.00 8.75
N LEU A 18 -6.90 -6.74 8.24
CA LEU A 18 -6.06 -6.34 7.09
C LEU A 18 -6.60 -6.85 5.75
N TRP A 19 -7.46 -7.87 5.74
CA TRP A 19 -7.90 -8.50 4.49
C TRP A 19 -8.54 -7.54 3.48
N PRO A 20 -9.43 -6.60 3.88
CA PRO A 20 -10.02 -5.66 2.93
C PRO A 20 -8.98 -4.76 2.25
N GLN A 21 -7.86 -4.47 2.94
CA GLN A 21 -6.77 -3.66 2.39
C GLN A 21 -5.88 -4.51 1.47
N LEU A 22 -5.53 -5.73 1.88
CA LEU A 22 -4.66 -6.63 1.14
C LEU A 22 -5.31 -7.18 -0.13
N ALA A 23 -6.61 -7.45 -0.10
CA ALA A 23 -7.36 -7.94 -1.26
C ALA A 23 -7.74 -6.84 -2.26
N SER A 24 -7.51 -5.56 -1.93
CA SER A 24 -7.90 -4.42 -2.75
C SER A 24 -6.85 -4.07 -3.79
N THR A 25 -7.27 -3.92 -5.05
CA THR A 25 -6.43 -3.43 -6.16
C THR A 25 -6.54 -1.92 -6.39
N ASN A 26 -7.42 -1.23 -5.65
CA ASN A 26 -7.75 0.19 -5.88
C ASN A 26 -6.51 1.10 -5.86
N GLY A 27 -5.56 0.84 -4.96
CA GLY A 27 -4.31 1.61 -4.88
C GLY A 27 -3.45 1.44 -6.12
N LEU A 28 -3.29 0.19 -6.56
CA LEU A 28 -2.52 -0.15 -7.75
C LEU A 28 -3.17 0.40 -9.03
N GLU A 29 -4.50 0.26 -9.16
CA GLU A 29 -5.26 0.81 -10.29
C GLU A 29 -5.15 2.33 -10.39
N ARG A 30 -5.19 3.02 -9.25
CA ARG A 30 -5.01 4.47 -9.21
C ARG A 30 -3.60 4.88 -9.62
N LEU A 31 -2.57 4.18 -9.12
CA LEU A 31 -1.18 4.41 -9.50
C LEU A 31 -0.96 4.15 -11.00
N ASN A 32 -1.47 3.03 -11.52
CA ASN A 32 -1.36 2.69 -12.94
C ASN A 32 -2.04 3.73 -13.85
N ARG A 33 -3.19 4.26 -13.41
CA ARG A 33 -3.87 5.36 -14.12
C ARG A 33 -3.02 6.62 -14.17
N GLU A 34 -2.32 6.95 -13.09
CA GLU A 34 -1.45 8.11 -13.02
C GLU A 34 -0.19 7.96 -13.88
N VAL A 35 0.43 6.78 -13.83
CA VAL A 35 1.55 6.43 -14.73
C VAL A 35 1.12 6.58 -16.19
N LYS A 36 -0.03 6.02 -16.57
CA LYS A 36 -0.57 6.16 -17.93
C LYS A 36 -0.79 7.63 -18.30
N ARG A 37 -1.50 8.39 -17.46
CA ARG A 37 -1.82 9.81 -17.71
C ARG A 37 -0.58 10.67 -17.95
N ARG A 38 0.50 10.47 -17.19
CA ARG A 38 1.74 11.27 -17.37
C ARG A 38 2.60 10.75 -18.52
N ALA A 39 2.59 9.45 -18.78
CA ALA A 39 3.26 8.87 -19.94
C ALA A 39 2.60 9.34 -21.26
N ASP A 40 1.28 9.52 -21.27
CA ASP A 40 0.52 10.01 -22.44
C ASP A 40 0.98 11.41 -22.89
N VAL A 41 1.54 12.24 -22.00
CA VAL A 41 2.12 13.55 -22.35
C VAL A 41 3.44 13.41 -23.11
N VAL A 42 4.25 12.42 -22.76
CA VAL A 42 5.56 12.18 -23.39
C VAL A 42 5.39 11.44 -24.72
N GLN A 43 4.37 10.58 -24.84
CA GLN A 43 4.06 9.71 -25.98
C GLN A 43 5.16 8.70 -26.34
N ILE A 44 6.36 9.16 -26.71
CA ILE A 44 7.52 8.35 -27.08
C ILE A 44 8.72 8.78 -26.24
N PHE A 45 9.31 7.84 -25.50
CA PHE A 45 10.50 8.11 -24.72
C PHE A 45 11.77 8.00 -25.57
N PRO A 46 12.77 8.88 -25.37
CA PRO A 46 14.02 8.85 -26.13
C PRO A 46 14.95 7.69 -25.72
N ASN A 47 14.73 7.09 -24.54
CA ASN A 47 15.44 5.91 -24.03
C ASN A 47 14.71 5.34 -22.79
N GLU A 48 15.12 4.15 -22.36
CA GLU A 48 14.61 3.47 -21.16
C GLU A 48 14.82 4.29 -19.88
N SER A 49 15.96 4.98 -19.75
CA SER A 49 16.23 5.84 -18.59
C SER A 49 15.24 7.01 -18.46
N GLY A 50 14.59 7.43 -19.56
CA GLY A 50 13.53 8.43 -19.55
C GLY A 50 12.26 7.92 -18.86
N VAL A 51 11.81 6.71 -19.19
CA VAL A 51 10.61 6.13 -18.56
C VAL A 51 10.87 5.80 -17.09
N VAL A 52 12.05 5.25 -16.76
CA VAL A 52 12.44 4.97 -15.37
C VAL A 52 12.40 6.23 -14.52
N ARG A 53 12.90 7.37 -15.04
CA ARG A 53 12.86 8.65 -14.32
C ARG A 53 11.44 9.16 -14.09
N LEU A 54 10.57 9.09 -15.10
CA LEU A 54 9.17 9.53 -14.93
C LEU A 54 8.44 8.66 -13.91
N VAL A 55 8.50 7.34 -14.07
CA VAL A 55 7.83 6.41 -13.17
C VAL A 55 8.40 6.54 -11.75
N GLY A 56 9.73 6.67 -11.62
CA GLY A 56 10.39 6.91 -10.34
C GLY A 56 9.90 8.18 -9.65
N ALA A 57 9.74 9.29 -10.37
CA ALA A 57 9.20 10.53 -9.82
C ALA A 57 7.75 10.36 -9.33
N ILE A 58 6.90 9.68 -10.11
CA ILE A 58 5.50 9.40 -9.71
C ILE A 58 5.45 8.54 -8.44
N LEU A 59 6.33 7.54 -8.33
CA LEU A 59 6.40 6.68 -7.16
C LEU A 59 6.86 7.44 -5.91
N MET A 60 7.82 8.37 -6.06
CA MET A 60 8.24 9.25 -4.95
C MET A 60 7.10 10.14 -4.49
N GLU A 61 6.39 10.79 -5.41
CA GLU A 61 5.21 11.61 -5.07
C GLU A 61 4.13 10.78 -4.36
N GLN A 62 3.83 9.58 -4.86
CA GLN A 62 2.83 8.72 -4.23
C GLN A 62 3.28 8.21 -2.85
N HIS A 63 4.58 7.97 -2.66
CA HIS A 63 5.15 7.61 -1.36
C HIS A 63 4.94 8.73 -0.34
N ASP A 64 5.27 9.97 -0.71
CA ASP A 64 5.10 11.13 0.17
C ASP A 64 3.63 11.33 0.57
N GLU A 65 2.70 11.19 -0.39
CA GLU A 65 1.27 11.23 -0.09
C GLU A 65 0.83 10.13 0.90
N TRP A 66 1.36 8.92 0.76
CA TRP A 66 1.02 7.80 1.64
C TRP A 66 1.58 7.97 3.06
N GLN A 67 2.74 8.62 3.21
CA GLN A 67 3.26 8.96 4.54
C GLN A 67 2.33 9.93 5.29
N VAL A 68 1.66 10.83 4.57
CA VAL A 68 0.76 11.83 5.16
C VAL A 68 -0.67 11.31 5.35
N SER A 69 -1.12 10.35 4.52
CA SER A 69 -2.48 9.82 4.56
C SER A 69 -2.69 8.83 5.73
N ARG A 70 -3.69 9.06 6.60
CA ARG A 70 -4.09 8.14 7.70
C ARG A 70 -4.76 6.84 7.25
N ARG A 71 -4.35 6.25 6.12
CA ARG A 71 -4.85 4.95 5.64
C ARG A 71 -3.97 3.81 6.13
N GLN A 72 -3.49 3.92 7.36
CA GLN A 72 -2.78 2.81 7.98
C GLN A 72 -3.76 1.68 8.25
N ALA A 73 -3.26 0.45 8.16
CA ALA A 73 -3.90 -0.71 8.73
C ALA A 73 -4.46 -0.39 10.14
N PRO A 74 -5.64 -0.92 10.51
CA PRO A 74 -6.13 -0.75 11.87
C PRO A 74 -5.03 -1.19 12.83
N LYS A 75 -4.62 -0.29 13.74
CA LYS A 75 -3.50 -0.53 14.65
C LYS A 75 -3.70 -1.82 15.47
N GLU A 76 -4.95 -2.06 15.83
CA GLU A 76 -5.44 -3.28 16.49
C GLU A 76 -5.08 -4.54 15.71
N SER A 77 -5.24 -4.52 14.38
CA SER A 77 -4.86 -5.64 13.50
C SER A 77 -3.36 -5.87 13.42
N LEU A 78 -2.54 -4.91 13.81
CA LEU A 78 -1.08 -5.01 13.88
C LEU A 78 -0.57 -5.33 15.29
N GLY A 79 -1.47 -5.57 16.25
CA GLY A 79 -1.12 -5.70 17.67
C GLY A 79 -0.63 -4.38 18.30
N LEU A 80 -0.84 -3.26 17.62
CA LEU A 80 -0.47 -1.94 18.10
C LEU A 80 -1.64 -1.32 18.88
N PRO A 81 -1.36 -0.61 19.99
CA PRO A 81 -2.40 0.05 20.75
C PRO A 81 -3.16 1.07 19.90
N SER A 82 -4.49 0.96 19.90
CA SER A 82 -5.39 1.82 19.13
C SER A 82 -5.40 3.25 19.68
N THR A 83 -5.38 3.36 21.00
CA THR A 83 -5.41 4.63 21.73
C THR A 83 -4.20 4.83 22.65
N LYS A 84 -4.00 6.07 23.11
CA LYS A 84 -2.97 6.39 24.11
C LYS A 84 -3.18 5.63 25.42
N ASN A 85 -4.44 5.38 25.81
CA ASN A 85 -4.76 4.66 27.04
C ASN A 85 -4.38 3.19 26.94
N ASP A 86 -4.60 2.54 25.78
CA ASP A 86 -4.19 1.16 25.54
C ASP A 86 -2.66 1.00 25.60
N ALA A 87 -1.93 1.99 25.09
CA ALA A 87 -0.47 2.00 25.13
C ALA A 87 0.08 2.14 26.56
N LEU A 88 -0.60 2.90 27.42
CA LEU A 88 -0.24 3.04 28.84
C LEU A 88 -0.54 1.75 29.62
N LEU A 89 -1.66 1.08 29.33
CA LEU A 89 -2.02 -0.19 29.94
C LEU A 89 -1.05 -1.31 29.56
N ALA A 90 -0.62 -1.39 28.28
CA ALA A 90 0.37 -2.36 27.82
C ALA A 90 1.75 -2.18 28.50
N ARG A 91 2.16 -0.93 28.74
CA ARG A 91 3.42 -0.62 29.46
C ARG A 91 3.35 -0.91 30.95
N ALA A 92 2.18 -0.74 31.56
CA ALA A 92 1.96 -1.02 32.98
C ALA A 92 1.87 -2.52 33.29
N SER A 93 1.53 -3.36 32.31
CA SER A 93 1.40 -4.81 32.46
C SER A 93 2.66 -5.63 32.18
N GLY A 94 3.79 -4.99 31.84
CA GLY A 94 5.10 -5.64 31.78
C GLY A 94 5.39 -6.47 30.53
N TRP A 95 4.98 -5.99 29.36
CA TRP A 95 5.56 -6.36 28.06
C TRP A 95 6.36 -5.19 27.48
#